data_AF-A0A3B8WKQ8-F1
#
_entry.id   AF-A0A3B8WKQ8-F1
#
_cell.length_a   1.000
_cell.length_b   1.000
_cell.length_c   1.000
_cell.angle_alpha   90.00
_cell.angle_beta   90.00
_cell.angle_gamma   90.00
#
_symmetry.space_group_name_H-M   'P 1'
#
loop_
_entity.id
_entity.type
_entity.pdbx_description
1 polymer ?
#
loop_
_entity_poly.entity_id
_entity_poly.type
_entity_poly.pdbx_seq_one_letter_code
_entity_poly.pdbx_strand_id
1 'polypeptide(L)' 'MPPFLQSLSLLSPLRYYMDIIVGIFLKGAGLAVLWDEALALLVIGVTLFIFSLWVFRRRVQ' A
#
# COMPACT_ATOMS: atom_id res chain seq x y z
N MET A 1 -10.36 18.04 -0.21
CA MET A 1 -10.24 17.40 1.13
C MET A 1 -9.27 18.22 1.96
N PRO A 2 -9.39 18.27 3.30
CA PRO A 2 -8.40 18.91 4.14
C PRO A 2 -7.00 18.35 3.80
N PRO A 3 -5.97 19.19 3.60
CA PRO A 3 -4.67 18.74 3.08
C PRO A 3 -4.02 17.68 3.99
N PHE A 4 -4.25 17.74 5.29
CA PHE A 4 -3.80 16.75 6.27
C PHE A 4 -4.37 15.35 6.03
N LEU A 5 -5.68 15.25 5.78
CA LEU A 5 -6.34 13.96 5.53
C LEU A 5 -5.90 13.36 4.19
N GLN A 6 -5.55 14.21 3.21
CA GLN A 6 -5.03 13.77 1.93
C GLN A 6 -3.64 13.12 2.09
N SER A 7 -2.74 13.71 2.88
CA SER A 7 -1.44 13.09 3.18
C SER A 7 -1.57 11.77 3.94
N LEU A 8 -2.51 11.67 4.89
CA LEU A 8 -2.78 10.42 5.62
C LEU A 8 -3.31 9.32 4.71
N SER A 9 -4.09 9.69 3.70
CA SER A 9 -4.63 8.74 2.73
C SER A 9 -3.53 8.08 1.88
N LEU A 10 -2.36 8.71 1.73
CA LEU A 10 -1.19 8.12 1.07
C LEU A 10 -0.59 6.94 1.87
N LEU A 11 -0.88 6.83 3.16
CA LEU A 11 -0.45 5.69 3.99
C LEU A 11 -1.42 4.51 3.91
N SER A 12 -2.60 4.70 3.32
CA SER A 12 -3.62 3.65 3.24
C SER A 12 -3.28 2.63 2.15
N PRO A 13 -3.02 1.36 2.49
CA PRO A 13 -2.82 0.31 1.47
C PRO A 13 -4.07 0.09 0.61
N LEU A 14 -5.26 0.36 1.17
CA LEU A 14 -6.53 0.21 0.46
C LEU A 14 -6.64 1.17 -0.73
N ARG A 15 -6.03 2.36 -0.64
CA ARG A 15 -6.00 3.34 -1.75
C ARG A 15 -5.31 2.75 -2.98
N TYR A 16 -4.07 2.30 -2.81
CA TYR A 16 -3.28 1.73 -3.91
C TYR A 16 -3.92 0.45 -4.46
N TYR A 17 -4.54 -0.37 -3.60
CA TYR A 17 -5.26 -1.56 -4.04
C TYR A 17 -6.45 -1.23 -4.95
N MET A 18 -7.25 -0.22 -4.58
CA MET A 18 -8.39 0.23 -5.37
C MET A 18 -7.93 0.84 -6.70
N ASP A 19 -6.85 1.63 -6.70
CA ASP A 19 -6.29 2.21 -7.91
C ASP A 19 -5.81 1.11 -8.89
N ILE A 20 -5.19 0.04 -8.38
CA ILE A 20 -4.78 -1.12 -9.19
C ILE A 20 -6.00 -1.84 -9.79
N ILE A 21 -7.00 -2.16 -8.99
CA ILE A 21 -8.21 -2.84 -9.46
C ILE A 21 -8.91 -2.02 -10.53
N VAL A 22 -9.11 -0.72 -10.28
CA VAL A 22 -9.74 0.17 -11.25
C VAL A 22 -8.90 0.27 -12.52
N GLY A 23 -7.57 0.35 -12.40
CA GLY A 23 -6.66 0.37 -13.54
C GLY A 23 -6.75 -0.89 -14.41
N ILE A 24 -6.80 -2.07 -13.79
CA ILE A 24 -6.92 -3.35 -14.51
C ILE A 24 -8.30 -3.47 -15.16
N PHE A 25 -9.37 -3.29 -14.38
CA PHE A 25 -10.74 -3.58 -14.84
C PHE A 25 -11.32 -2.52 -15.77
N LEU A 26 -11.07 -1.22 -15.51
CA LEU A 26 -11.68 -0.14 -16.27
C LEU A 26 -10.77 0.41 -17.38
N LYS A 27 -9.44 0.33 -17.21
CA LYS A 27 -8.49 0.91 -18.18
C LYS A 27 -7.73 -0.14 -18.99
N GLY A 28 -7.81 -1.42 -18.62
CA GLY A 28 -6.97 -2.46 -19.23
C GLY A 28 -5.47 -2.16 -19.08
N ALA A 29 -5.10 -1.45 -18.00
CA ALA A 29 -3.75 -0.96 -17.79
C ALA A 29 -2.78 -2.13 -17.59
N GLY A 30 -1.66 -2.10 -18.32
CA GLY A 30 -0.59 -3.08 -18.16
C GLY A 30 0.26 -2.82 -16.92
N LEU A 31 1.12 -3.79 -16.60
CA LEU A 31 2.03 -3.75 -15.43
C LEU A 31 2.92 -2.50 -15.37
N ALA A 32 3.28 -1.91 -16.51
CA ALA A 32 4.09 -0.69 -16.56
C ALA A 32 3.37 0.54 -15.97
N VAL A 33 2.04 0.58 -16.04
CA VAL A 33 1.23 1.70 -15.51
C VAL A 33 0.91 1.50 -14.03
N LEU A 34 0.86 0.25 -13.58
CA LEU A 34 0.48 -0.14 -12.21
C LEU A 34 1.69 -0.31 -11.28
N TRP A 35 2.89 -0.11 -11.81
CA TRP A 35 4.14 -0.42 -11.11
C TRP A 35 4.32 0.46 -9.86
N ASP A 36 3.93 1.72 -9.95
CA ASP A 36 4.07 2.68 -8.86
C ASP A 36 3.15 2.31 -7.68
N GLU A 37 1.89 1.97 -7.96
CA GLU A 37 0.94 1.51 -6.94
C GLU A 37 1.36 0.16 -6.33
N ALA A 38 1.86 -0.76 -7.16
CA ALA A 38 2.34 -2.05 -6.70
C ALA A 38 3.56 -1.90 -5.78
N LEU A 39 4.50 -1.01 -6.12
CA LEU A 39 5.67 -0.71 -5.31
C LEU A 39 5.26 -0.05 -3.99
N ALA A 40 4.32 0.90 -4.01
CA ALA A 40 3.79 1.52 -2.80
C ALA A 40 3.16 0.48 -1.85
N LEU A 41 2.33 -0.42 -2.40
CA LEU A 41 1.76 -1.55 -1.64
C LEU A 41 2.82 -2.47 -1.05
N LEU A 42 3.87 -2.77 -1.82
CA LEU A 42 4.98 -3.60 -1.37
C LEU A 42 5.72 -2.95 -0.21
N VAL A 43 6.03 -1.65 -0.30
CA VAL A 43 6.69 -0.90 0.77
C VAL A 43 5.85 -0.90 2.05
N ILE A 44 4.54 -0.65 1.94
CA ILE A 44 3.63 -0.69 3.09
C ILE A 44 3.58 -2.10 3.70
N GLY A 45 3.42 -3.13 2.86
CA GLY A 45 3.38 -4.52 3.30
C GLY A 45 4.65 -4.97 4.01
N VAL A 46 5.83 -4.67 3.45
CA VAL A 46 7.13 -4.97 4.07
C VAL A 46 7.30 -4.22 5.40
N THR A 47 6.90 -2.95 5.47
CA THR A 47 6.98 -2.16 6.70
C THR A 47 6.13 -2.78 7.81
N LEU A 48 4.88 -3.14 7.50
CA LEU A 48 3.97 -3.80 8.45
C LEU A 48 4.49 -5.17 8.85
N PHE A 49 5.07 -5.93 7.92
CA PHE A 49 5.64 -7.24 8.20
C PHE A 49 6.84 -7.16 9.13
N ILE A 50 7.79 -6.26 8.86
CA ILE A 50 8.95 -6.00 9.73
C ILE A 50 8.49 -5.54 11.12
N PHE A 51 7.51 -4.64 11.17
CA PHE A 51 6.92 -4.18 12.42
C PHE A 51 6.30 -5.34 13.22
N SER A 52 5.52 -6.19 12.55
CA SER A 52 4.92 -7.39 13.15
C SER A 52 5.99 -8.34 13.68
N LEU A 53 7.05 -8.61 12.91
CA LEU A 53 8.19 -9.43 13.36
C LEU A 53 8.87 -8.84 14.59
N TRP A 54 9.05 -7.52 14.63
CA TRP A 54 9.67 -6.86 15.77
C TRP A 54 8.80 -6.95 17.04
N VAL A 55 7.49 -6.72 16.91
CA VAL A 55 6.53 -6.87 18.01
C VAL A 55 6.50 -8.31 18.50
N PHE A 56 6.49 -9.29 17.58
CA PHE A 56 6.47 -10.71 17.91
C PHE A 56 7.73 -11.15 18.66
N ARG A 57 8.92 -10.73 18.19
CA ARG A 57 10.20 -11.01 18.86
C ARG A 57 10.26 -10.46 20.29
N ARG A 58 9.62 -9.32 20.56
CA ARG A 58 9.52 -8.73 21.91
C ARG A 58 8.49 -9.39 22.82
N ARG A 59 7.54 -10.15 22.27
CA ARG A 59 6.45 -10.80 23.02
C ARG A 59 6.72 -12.27 23.32
N VAL A 60 7.55 -12.93 22.50
CA VAL A 60 7.88 -14.35 22.63
C VAL A 60 9.18 -14.59 23.42
N GLN A 61 9.98 -13.54 23.63
CA GLN A 61 11.02 -13.52 24.67
C GLN A 61 10.45 -12.97 25.97
#